data_AF-A0A8J8C9H6-F1
#
_entry.id   AF-A0A8J8C9H6-F1
#
_cell.length_a   1.000
_cell.length_b   1.000
_cell.length_c   1.000
_cell.angle_alpha   90.00
_cell.angle_beta   90.00
_cell.angle_gamma   90.00
#
_symmetry.space_group_name_H-M   'P 1'
#
loop_
_entity.id
_entity.type
_entity.pdbx_description
1 polymer ?
#
loop_
_entity_poly.entity_id
_entity_poly.type
_entity_poly.pdbx_seq_one_letter_code
_entity_poly.pdbx_strand_id
1 'polypeptide(L)'
;MKYNWKLAIIGILLLIGMLSAISANPLMVTYTEKYNMTANVSGDGTTEYAIHNLTGYIKIENNAQNDTLSDVWVAINISNNISAPYVSDNATQRGVFIKNSPPAYTGLPSGLTYVHIPILPNNSYVKVAIQLNTSNVGAPILVNESYSATKIPANRFATWNVSLNISRNVSALPNPYTRVIIRLFKHLSNKSNFYGNSTWTFLNISNVSANQGNTSLYNSHYFTGTANDSIEWYNVELNSTHNGSLNFTVSAYNTYTGRGATKVNYGFAAVNFYYGGTTGATVVEGVYAIGDSGVSVCKKGPDMNTTTGEYTLWYENTTFKNKGNNYYYNISEVNIWAVNGSNPTSLDPFNPSLLISGSNHTETPNAILSPGDIWNSST
;
A
#
# COMPACT_ATOMS: atom_id res chain seq x y z
N MET A 1 29.54 7.64 -37.79
CA MET A 1 28.24 6.95 -37.67
C MET A 1 27.86 6.92 -36.20
N LYS A 2 26.76 7.59 -35.85
CA LYS A 2 26.19 7.58 -34.49
C LYS A 2 25.56 6.21 -34.24
N TYR A 3 26.25 5.37 -33.49
CA TYR A 3 25.68 4.16 -32.97
C TYR A 3 25.06 4.47 -31.59
N ASN A 4 23.75 4.65 -31.57
CA ASN A 4 22.94 4.67 -30.35
C ASN A 4 22.90 3.25 -29.76
N TRP A 5 23.59 3.03 -28.65
CA TRP A 5 23.48 1.79 -27.87
C TRP A 5 22.71 2.13 -26.60
N LYS A 6 21.43 1.75 -26.59
CA LYS A 6 20.59 1.82 -25.40
C LYS A 6 21.08 0.76 -24.40
N LEU A 7 21.72 1.18 -23.31
CA LEU A 7 21.88 0.33 -22.14
C LEU A 7 20.52 0.22 -21.45
N ALA A 8 19.99 -1.00 -21.40
CA ALA A 8 18.78 -1.32 -20.66
C ALA A 8 19.15 -1.79 -19.25
N ILE A 9 18.80 -1.00 -18.23
CA ILE A 9 18.59 -1.48 -16.86
C ILE A 9 17.08 -1.42 -16.64
N ILE A 10 16.45 -2.58 -16.36
CA ILE A 10 15.05 -2.80 -15.98
C ILE A 10 15.11 -3.97 -14.99
N GLY A 11 14.46 -4.04 -13.83
CA GLY A 11 13.48 -3.21 -13.12
C GLY A 11 13.36 -3.78 -11.70
N ILE A 12 13.05 -2.92 -10.74
CA ILE A 12 12.92 -3.22 -9.31
C ILE A 12 11.54 -3.85 -9.04
N LEU A 13 11.52 -4.91 -8.22
CA LEU A 13 10.30 -5.52 -7.68
C LEU A 13 10.27 -5.42 -6.13
N LEU A 14 9.48 -4.44 -5.66
CA LEU A 14 8.54 -4.44 -4.50
C LEU A 14 8.98 -4.71 -3.04
N LEU A 15 8.66 -3.75 -2.14
CA LEU A 15 7.94 -3.81 -0.82
C LEU A 15 8.42 -2.66 0.13
N ILE A 16 7.69 -1.93 1.00
CA ILE A 16 6.29 -1.71 1.47
C ILE A 16 6.24 -0.24 1.93
N GLY A 17 5.26 0.57 1.52
CA GLY A 17 4.93 1.87 2.14
C GLY A 17 3.81 1.72 3.19
N MET A 18 3.89 2.46 4.31
CA MET A 18 2.86 2.57 5.35
C MET A 18 2.48 4.05 5.51
N LEU A 19 1.32 4.48 6.00
CA LEU A 19 -0.01 3.93 6.27
C LEU A 19 -0.85 5.21 6.46
N SER A 20 -1.77 5.55 5.55
CA SER A 20 -2.99 6.23 6.02
C SER A 20 -3.89 5.10 6.49
N ALA A 21 -3.83 4.80 7.78
CA ALA A 21 -4.73 3.82 8.39
C ALA A 21 -5.93 4.58 8.95
N ILE A 22 -7.11 4.32 8.39
CA ILE A 22 -8.34 4.49 9.14
C ILE A 22 -8.59 3.11 9.76
N SER A 23 -8.39 3.01 11.07
CA SER A 23 -8.69 1.80 11.82
C SER A 23 -9.99 2.00 12.58
N ALA A 24 -11.03 1.28 12.18
CA ALA A 24 -12.14 0.95 13.05
C ALA A 24 -11.98 -0.54 13.31
N ASN A 25 -11.35 -0.90 14.44
CA ASN A 25 -11.10 -2.31 14.76
C ASN A 25 -12.40 -3.08 14.58
N PRO A 26 -12.39 -4.12 13.74
CA PRO A 26 -11.28 -4.86 13.14
C PRO A 26 -11.03 -4.61 11.64
N LEU A 27 -11.70 -3.65 11.00
CA LEU A 27 -11.43 -3.28 9.61
C LEU A 27 -10.23 -2.33 9.53
N MET A 28 -9.21 -2.77 8.81
CA MET A 28 -8.02 -1.96 8.51
C MET A 28 -7.94 -1.73 7.01
N VAL A 29 -7.89 -0.45 6.62
CA VAL A 29 -7.61 -0.07 5.23
C VAL A 29 -6.23 0.58 5.18
N THR A 30 -5.37 0.10 4.28
CA THR A 30 -4.01 0.59 4.11
C THR A 30 -3.76 0.98 2.66
N TYR A 31 -3.06 2.09 2.44
CA TYR A 31 -2.62 2.51 1.11
C TYR A 31 -1.09 2.51 1.02
N THR A 32 -0.56 1.92 -0.04
CA THR A 32 0.87 1.76 -0.30
C THR A 32 1.20 2.05 -1.75
N GLU A 33 2.15 2.93 -2.01
CA GLU A 33 2.73 3.12 -3.35
C GLU A 33 4.01 2.30 -3.53
N LYS A 34 4.17 1.73 -4.72
CA LYS A 34 5.29 0.86 -5.09
C LYS A 34 5.91 1.32 -6.40
N TYR A 35 7.20 1.65 -6.33
CA TYR A 35 8.00 2.09 -7.45
C TYR A 35 8.69 0.91 -8.14
N ASN A 36 8.67 0.91 -9.46
CA ASN A 36 9.63 0.17 -10.29
C ASN A 36 10.48 1.19 -11.04
N MET A 37 11.74 1.29 -10.64
CA MET A 37 12.67 2.26 -11.20
C MET A 37 14.03 1.61 -11.46
N THR A 38 14.78 2.22 -12.36
CA THR A 38 16.18 1.87 -12.60
C THR A 38 17.05 3.10 -12.66
N ALA A 39 18.34 2.88 -12.40
CA ALA A 39 19.36 3.92 -12.40
C ALA A 39 20.56 3.41 -13.20
N ASN A 40 20.95 4.15 -14.24
CA ASN A 40 22.16 3.91 -15.00
C ASN A 40 23.28 4.75 -14.42
N VAL A 41 24.32 4.10 -13.88
CA VAL A 41 25.49 4.80 -13.32
C VAL A 41 26.67 4.66 -14.26
N SER A 42 27.29 5.79 -14.59
CA SER A 42 28.44 5.87 -15.51
C SER A 42 29.77 5.50 -14.82
N GLY A 43 29.85 5.69 -13.50
CA GLY A 43 31.08 5.55 -12.71
C GLY A 43 31.90 6.81 -12.52
N ASP A 44 31.49 7.94 -13.12
CA ASP A 44 32.07 9.27 -12.88
C ASP A 44 31.26 10.10 -11.85
N GLY A 45 30.24 9.46 -11.26
CA GLY A 45 29.30 10.04 -10.32
C GLY A 45 28.02 10.61 -10.95
N THR A 46 27.84 10.48 -12.26
CA THR A 46 26.55 10.75 -12.92
C THR A 46 25.64 9.53 -12.93
N THR A 47 24.35 9.78 -12.67
CA THR A 47 23.30 8.76 -12.63
C THR A 47 22.07 9.23 -13.37
N GLU A 48 21.60 8.43 -14.31
CA GLU A 48 20.34 8.66 -15.03
C GLU A 48 19.25 7.73 -14.48
N TYR A 49 18.07 8.28 -14.16
CA TYR A 49 16.96 7.51 -13.61
C TYR A 49 15.87 7.28 -14.64
N ALA A 50 15.24 6.12 -14.57
CA ALA A 50 14.02 5.80 -15.30
C ALA A 50 12.99 5.22 -14.32
N ILE A 51 11.81 5.81 -14.26
CA ILE A 51 10.67 5.28 -13.49
C ILE A 51 9.76 4.55 -14.48
N HIS A 52 9.76 3.23 -14.42
CA HIS A 52 9.00 2.39 -15.34
C HIS A 52 7.53 2.32 -14.96
N ASN A 53 7.24 2.25 -13.65
CA ASN A 53 5.88 2.32 -13.14
C ASN A 53 5.85 2.78 -11.68
N LEU A 54 4.68 3.32 -11.31
CA LEU A 54 4.26 3.58 -9.95
C LEU A 54 2.87 2.97 -9.77
N THR A 55 2.74 2.05 -8.81
CA THR A 55 1.46 1.38 -8.55
C THR A 55 1.06 1.61 -7.10
N GLY A 56 -0.12 2.21 -6.90
CA GLY A 56 -0.78 2.29 -5.60
C GLY A 56 -1.54 1.00 -5.30
N TYR A 57 -1.50 0.55 -4.06
CA TYR A 57 -2.20 -0.63 -3.56
C TYR A 57 -3.02 -0.25 -2.34
N ILE A 58 -4.31 -0.55 -2.38
CA ILE A 58 -5.23 -0.41 -1.26
C ILE A 58 -5.50 -1.82 -0.73
N LYS A 59 -5.03 -2.11 0.49
CA LYS A 59 -5.34 -3.37 1.18
C LYS A 59 -6.49 -3.11 2.15
N ILE A 60 -7.57 -3.86 1.99
CA ILE A 60 -8.74 -3.83 2.86
C ILE A 60 -8.74 -5.15 3.60
N GLU A 61 -8.54 -5.12 4.91
CA GLU A 61 -8.28 -6.30 5.73
C GLU A 61 -9.22 -6.36 6.92
N ASN A 62 -9.82 -7.54 7.12
CA ASN A 62 -10.56 -7.84 8.32
C ASN A 62 -9.65 -8.60 9.29
N ASN A 63 -9.17 -7.90 10.31
CA ASN A 63 -8.28 -8.44 11.35
C ASN A 63 -9.05 -9.14 12.48
N ALA A 64 -10.37 -9.34 12.35
CA ALA A 64 -11.15 -10.04 13.36
C ALA A 64 -10.72 -11.50 13.41
N GLN A 65 -10.71 -12.09 14.60
CA GLN A 65 -10.38 -13.51 14.75
C GLN A 65 -11.50 -14.41 14.28
N ASN A 66 -12.76 -14.09 14.62
CA ASN A 66 -13.91 -14.97 14.40
C ASN A 66 -15.01 -14.36 13.55
N ASP A 67 -14.94 -13.05 13.31
CA ASP A 67 -16.10 -12.34 12.81
C ASP A 67 -15.96 -11.92 11.35
N THR A 68 -17.02 -12.14 10.58
CA THR A 68 -17.09 -11.72 9.17
C THR A 68 -17.69 -10.33 9.06
N LEU A 69 -17.10 -9.50 8.20
CA LEU A 69 -17.67 -8.22 7.81
C LEU A 69 -18.54 -8.39 6.58
N SER A 70 -19.69 -7.72 6.57
CA SER A 70 -20.62 -7.67 5.44
C SER A 70 -20.72 -6.25 4.90
N ASP A 71 -21.07 -6.15 3.61
CA ASP A 71 -21.33 -4.89 2.91
C ASP A 71 -20.26 -3.82 3.18
N VAL A 72 -19.00 -4.18 2.95
CA VAL A 72 -17.87 -3.26 3.15
C VAL A 72 -17.77 -2.33 1.95
N TRP A 73 -17.73 -1.02 2.22
CA TRP A 73 -17.52 0.03 1.25
C TRP A 73 -16.32 0.88 1.64
N VAL A 74 -15.38 1.06 0.72
CA VAL A 74 -14.21 1.93 0.91
C VAL A 74 -14.24 3.00 -0.16
N ALA A 75 -14.38 4.26 0.26
CA ALA A 75 -14.36 5.43 -0.61
C ALA A 75 -12.92 5.93 -0.81
N ILE A 76 -12.54 6.07 -2.07
CA ILE A 76 -11.18 6.36 -2.49
C ILE A 76 -11.22 7.53 -3.46
N ASN A 77 -10.52 8.59 -3.08
CA ASN A 77 -10.17 9.67 -4.00
C ASN A 77 -8.95 9.25 -4.78
N ILE A 78 -9.17 8.86 -6.02
CA ILE A 78 -8.11 8.50 -6.94
C ILE A 78 -7.80 9.73 -7.77
N SER A 79 -6.61 10.27 -7.57
CA SER A 79 -6.05 11.32 -8.39
C SER A 79 -4.82 10.80 -9.12
N ASN A 80 -4.46 11.43 -10.24
CA ASN A 80 -3.24 11.14 -10.99
C ASN A 80 -3.09 9.69 -11.48
N ASN A 81 -4.19 8.94 -11.66
CA ASN A 81 -4.18 7.60 -12.22
C ASN A 81 -4.18 7.62 -13.76
N ILE A 82 -3.56 6.60 -14.37
CA ILE A 82 -3.56 6.41 -15.84
C ILE A 82 -4.51 5.30 -16.30
N SER A 83 -5.03 4.52 -15.36
CA SER A 83 -6.02 3.48 -15.62
C SER A 83 -6.99 3.36 -14.46
N ALA A 84 -8.16 2.76 -14.72
CA ALA A 84 -9.12 2.46 -13.66
C ALA A 84 -8.48 1.49 -12.64
N PRO A 85 -8.84 1.60 -11.35
CA PRO A 85 -8.45 0.61 -10.36
C PRO A 85 -8.90 -0.79 -10.77
N TYR A 86 -8.17 -1.80 -10.32
CA TYR A 86 -8.52 -3.21 -10.54
C TYR A 86 -8.21 -4.06 -9.31
N VAL A 87 -8.95 -5.15 -9.17
CA VAL A 87 -8.74 -6.11 -8.08
C VAL A 87 -7.51 -6.94 -8.40
N SER A 88 -6.47 -6.82 -7.57
CA SER A 88 -5.18 -7.49 -7.75
C SER A 88 -5.05 -8.76 -6.91
N ASP A 89 -5.80 -8.84 -5.81
CA ASP A 89 -5.85 -9.99 -4.92
C ASP A 89 -7.23 -10.03 -4.26
N ASN A 90 -7.86 -11.20 -4.25
CA ASN A 90 -9.21 -11.37 -3.74
C ASN A 90 -9.33 -12.69 -2.98
N ALA A 91 -9.41 -12.62 -1.66
CA ALA A 91 -9.68 -13.77 -0.81
C ALA A 91 -11.18 -14.04 -0.58
N THR A 92 -12.08 -13.27 -1.22
CA THR A 92 -13.53 -13.33 -0.95
C THR A 92 -14.30 -14.16 -1.97
N GLN A 93 -15.28 -14.92 -1.49
CA GLN A 93 -16.11 -15.80 -2.31
C GLN A 93 -17.17 -15.05 -3.14
N ARG A 94 -17.62 -13.88 -2.68
CA ARG A 94 -18.67 -13.08 -3.35
C ARG A 94 -18.14 -12.00 -4.28
N GLY A 95 -16.82 -11.99 -4.50
CA GLY A 95 -16.18 -11.03 -5.37
C GLY A 95 -16.00 -9.65 -4.75
N VAL A 96 -15.29 -8.80 -5.49
CA VAL A 96 -14.96 -7.43 -5.14
C VAL A 96 -15.35 -6.56 -6.33
N PHE A 97 -16.08 -5.48 -6.07
CA PHE A 97 -16.64 -4.64 -7.11
C PHE A 97 -16.13 -3.21 -6.99
N ILE A 98 -15.75 -2.63 -8.12
CA ILE A 98 -15.39 -1.23 -8.22
C ILE A 98 -16.62 -0.48 -8.72
N LYS A 99 -17.04 0.53 -7.97
CA LYS A 99 -18.28 1.28 -8.18
C LYS A 99 -18.00 2.78 -8.23
N ASN A 100 -18.93 3.52 -8.82
CA ASN A 100 -18.88 4.98 -8.93
C ASN A 100 -19.89 5.68 -8.01
N SER A 101 -20.69 4.91 -7.27
CA SER A 101 -21.62 5.42 -6.27
C SER A 101 -21.84 4.37 -5.18
N PRO A 102 -21.89 4.78 -3.90
CA PRO A 102 -22.34 3.94 -2.81
C PRO A 102 -23.83 4.16 -2.54
N PRO A 103 -24.50 3.25 -1.84
CA PRO A 103 -25.84 3.50 -1.30
C PRO A 103 -25.85 4.69 -0.32
N ALA A 104 -26.96 5.43 -0.28
CA ALA A 104 -27.09 6.63 0.56
C ALA A 104 -26.88 6.35 2.06
N TYR A 105 -27.28 5.18 2.55
CA TYR A 105 -27.13 4.78 3.96
C TYR A 105 -25.67 4.65 4.42
N THR A 106 -24.71 4.55 3.49
CA THR A 106 -23.29 4.42 3.85
C THR A 106 -22.70 5.72 4.41
N GLY A 107 -23.34 6.87 4.14
CA GLY A 107 -22.84 8.19 4.53
C GLY A 107 -21.49 8.58 3.89
N LEU A 108 -21.01 7.81 2.91
CA LEU A 108 -19.72 8.05 2.26
C LEU A 108 -19.80 9.29 1.35
N PRO A 109 -18.71 10.09 1.26
CA PRO A 109 -18.66 11.26 0.37
C PRO A 109 -18.97 10.88 -1.07
N SER A 110 -19.63 11.75 -1.83
CA SER A 110 -19.98 11.55 -3.24
C SER A 110 -18.83 11.91 -4.20
N GLY A 111 -18.91 11.43 -5.45
CA GLY A 111 -17.95 11.80 -6.51
C GLY A 111 -16.60 11.07 -6.45
N LEU A 112 -16.51 9.97 -5.71
CA LEU A 112 -15.28 9.18 -5.53
C LEU A 112 -15.35 7.84 -6.27
N THR A 113 -14.27 7.05 -6.17
CA THR A 113 -14.29 5.63 -6.54
C THR A 113 -14.51 4.78 -5.30
N TYR A 114 -15.34 3.75 -5.39
CA TYR A 114 -15.69 2.92 -4.25
C TYR A 114 -15.31 1.47 -4.50
N VAL A 115 -14.72 0.83 -3.49
CA VAL A 115 -14.51 -0.62 -3.46
C VAL A 115 -15.59 -1.21 -2.58
N HIS A 116 -16.42 -2.06 -3.18
CA HIS A 116 -17.49 -2.80 -2.51
C HIS A 116 -17.11 -4.26 -2.36
N ILE A 117 -17.19 -4.77 -1.14
CA ILE A 117 -16.95 -6.16 -0.79
C ILE A 117 -18.19 -6.67 -0.02
N PRO A 118 -19.05 -7.48 -0.65
CA PRO A 118 -20.29 -7.92 0.02
C PRO A 118 -20.03 -8.74 1.28
N ILE A 119 -18.98 -9.56 1.29
CA ILE A 119 -18.57 -10.38 2.42
C ILE A 119 -17.04 -10.41 2.49
N LEU A 120 -16.47 -9.96 3.61
CA LEU A 120 -15.05 -10.01 3.92
C LEU A 120 -14.84 -10.91 5.17
N PRO A 121 -14.46 -12.19 4.97
CA PRO A 121 -14.24 -13.13 6.06
C PRO A 121 -13.22 -12.65 7.10
N ASN A 122 -13.27 -13.22 8.30
CA ASN A 122 -12.26 -13.03 9.34
C ASN A 122 -10.86 -13.44 8.84
N ASN A 123 -9.82 -12.74 9.29
CA ASN A 123 -8.42 -12.95 8.88
C ASN A 123 -8.21 -13.00 7.35
N SER A 124 -8.98 -12.20 6.60
CA SER A 124 -8.89 -12.14 5.15
C SER A 124 -8.67 -10.71 4.67
N TYR A 125 -8.20 -10.58 3.44
CA TYR A 125 -7.98 -9.28 2.84
C TYR A 125 -8.29 -9.28 1.33
N VAL A 126 -8.50 -8.07 0.83
CA VAL A 126 -8.59 -7.76 -0.60
C VAL A 126 -7.53 -6.72 -0.92
N LYS A 127 -6.92 -6.80 -2.10
CA LYS A 127 -6.04 -5.74 -2.62
C LYS A 127 -6.55 -5.19 -3.93
N VAL A 128 -6.75 -3.88 -3.97
CA VAL A 128 -7.05 -3.12 -5.20
C VAL A 128 -5.80 -2.36 -5.61
N ALA A 129 -5.43 -2.45 -6.88
CA ALA A 129 -4.28 -1.78 -7.46
C ALA A 129 -4.71 -0.63 -8.38
N ILE A 130 -3.92 0.44 -8.39
CA ILE A 130 -4.12 1.65 -9.19
C ILE A 130 -2.79 1.97 -9.88
N GLN A 131 -2.77 2.05 -11.20
CA GLN A 131 -1.59 2.54 -11.90
C GLN A 131 -1.58 4.06 -11.89
N LEU A 132 -0.48 4.64 -11.42
CA LEU A 132 -0.32 6.08 -11.25
C LEU A 132 0.55 6.65 -12.38
N ASN A 133 0.27 7.90 -12.74
CA ASN A 133 1.06 8.63 -13.71
C ASN A 133 2.41 9.02 -13.10
N THR A 134 3.49 8.57 -13.74
CA THR A 134 4.87 8.83 -13.33
C THR A 134 5.41 10.16 -13.85
N SER A 135 4.69 10.86 -14.75
CA SER A 135 5.18 12.10 -15.39
C SER A 135 5.52 13.22 -14.41
N ASN A 136 4.85 13.23 -13.26
CA ASN A 136 4.98 14.26 -12.23
C ASN A 136 5.72 13.75 -10.98
N VAL A 137 6.28 12.54 -11.05
CA VAL A 137 6.92 11.87 -9.91
C VAL A 137 8.41 11.69 -10.20
N GLY A 138 9.26 12.08 -9.25
CA GLY A 138 10.71 11.90 -9.35
C GLY A 138 11.20 10.63 -8.66
N ALA A 139 12.48 10.28 -8.87
CA ALA A 139 13.13 9.23 -8.09
C ALA A 139 13.26 9.69 -6.63
N PRO A 140 12.75 8.96 -5.62
CA PRO A 140 12.72 9.43 -4.23
C PRO A 140 14.10 9.44 -3.56
N ILE A 141 15.04 8.67 -4.10
CA ILE A 141 16.44 8.61 -3.68
C ILE A 141 17.36 8.97 -4.85
N LEU A 142 18.51 9.55 -4.52
CA LEU A 142 19.59 9.79 -5.45
C LEU A 142 20.75 8.88 -5.07
N VAL A 143 21.26 8.12 -6.02
CA VAL A 143 22.45 7.28 -5.92
C VAL A 143 23.54 7.88 -6.80
N ASN A 144 24.75 7.98 -6.26
CA ASN A 144 25.95 8.38 -6.97
C ASN A 144 27.03 7.33 -6.71
N GLU A 145 27.53 6.69 -7.76
CA GLU A 145 28.65 5.75 -7.67
C GLU A 145 29.84 6.27 -8.49
N SER A 146 31.00 6.32 -7.86
CA SER A 146 32.25 6.76 -8.48
C SER A 146 33.40 5.77 -8.22
N TYR A 147 34.36 5.74 -9.14
CA TYR A 147 35.49 4.82 -9.07
C TYR A 147 36.82 5.58 -9.07
N SER A 148 37.80 5.09 -8.30
CA SER A 148 39.15 5.65 -8.32
C SER A 148 39.91 5.40 -9.61
N ALA A 149 39.45 4.44 -10.43
CA ALA A 149 40.03 4.12 -11.73
C ALA A 149 38.93 3.78 -12.74
N THR A 150 39.00 4.38 -13.94
CA THR A 150 38.05 4.15 -15.04
C THR A 150 38.60 3.20 -16.12
N LYS A 151 39.87 2.82 -16.02
CA LYS A 151 40.53 1.86 -16.90
C LYS A 151 41.20 0.78 -16.08
N ILE A 152 40.76 -0.46 -16.28
CA ILE A 152 41.30 -1.64 -15.61
C ILE A 152 42.15 -2.42 -16.63
N PRO A 153 43.42 -2.71 -16.34
CA PRO A 153 44.26 -3.46 -17.25
C PRO A 153 43.80 -4.92 -17.34
N ALA A 154 43.72 -5.45 -18.56
CA ALA A 154 43.44 -6.87 -18.78
C ALA A 154 44.68 -7.74 -18.52
N ASN A 155 44.42 -9.02 -18.26
CA ASN A 155 45.38 -10.10 -18.01
C ASN A 155 46.35 -9.83 -16.85
N ARG A 156 45.92 -9.04 -15.86
CA ARG A 156 46.62 -8.83 -14.60
C ARG A 156 45.64 -8.52 -13.48
N PHE A 157 46.06 -8.75 -12.24
CA PHE A 157 45.29 -8.31 -11.09
C PHE A 157 45.29 -6.78 -11.00
N ALA A 158 44.12 -6.24 -10.67
CA ALA A 158 43.92 -4.82 -10.49
C ALA A 158 42.99 -4.56 -9.31
N THR A 159 43.18 -3.40 -8.68
CA THR A 159 42.35 -2.94 -7.58
C THR A 159 41.88 -1.52 -7.81
N TRP A 160 40.64 -1.22 -7.44
CA TRP A 160 40.12 0.15 -7.42
C TRP A 160 39.18 0.33 -6.25
N ASN A 161 39.03 1.58 -5.81
CA ASN A 161 38.07 1.96 -4.79
C ASN A 161 36.78 2.40 -5.46
N VAL A 162 35.66 2.00 -4.85
CA VAL A 162 34.31 2.39 -5.21
C VAL A 162 33.76 3.24 -4.06
N SER A 163 33.18 4.38 -4.40
CA SER A 163 32.43 5.22 -3.46
C SER A 163 30.99 5.32 -3.93
N LEU A 164 30.07 4.81 -3.12
CA LEU A 164 28.63 4.84 -3.35
C LEU A 164 27.97 5.74 -2.32
N ASN A 165 27.33 6.81 -2.78
CA ASN A 165 26.64 7.77 -1.95
C ASN A 165 25.14 7.74 -2.27
N ILE A 166 24.30 7.74 -1.24
CA ILE A 166 22.84 7.78 -1.36
C ILE A 166 22.29 8.95 -0.55
N SER A 167 21.44 9.74 -1.17
CA SER A 167 20.75 10.85 -0.53
C SER A 167 19.25 10.87 -0.88
N ARG A 168 18.50 11.70 -0.17
CA ARG A 168 17.08 11.94 -0.46
C ARG A 168 16.94 12.87 -1.66
N ASN A 169 16.01 12.56 -2.56
CA ASN A 169 15.54 13.54 -3.53
C ASN A 169 14.33 14.28 -2.95
N VAL A 170 14.59 15.39 -2.25
CA VAL A 170 13.58 16.10 -1.47
C VAL A 170 12.36 16.51 -2.29
N SER A 171 12.55 16.91 -3.55
CA SER A 171 11.44 17.32 -4.44
C SER A 171 10.55 16.17 -4.90
N ALA A 172 11.00 14.92 -4.77
CA ALA A 172 10.26 13.72 -5.13
C ALA A 172 9.67 12.99 -3.91
N LEU A 173 9.85 13.53 -2.71
CA LEU A 173 9.29 12.98 -1.48
C LEU A 173 7.99 13.70 -1.10
N PRO A 174 7.09 13.05 -0.33
CA PRO A 174 5.83 13.67 0.10
C PRO A 174 6.01 15.00 0.85
N ASN A 175 7.09 15.13 1.63
CA ASN A 175 7.45 16.37 2.33
C ASN A 175 8.97 16.42 2.60
N PRO A 176 9.55 17.59 2.93
CA PRO A 176 11.00 17.73 3.09
C PRO A 176 11.59 17.02 4.32
N TYR A 177 10.75 16.62 5.27
CA TYR A 177 11.14 15.92 6.50
C TYR A 177 10.99 14.40 6.40
N THR A 178 10.49 13.89 5.27
CA THR A 178 10.32 12.46 5.04
C THR A 178 11.65 11.72 5.24
N ARG A 179 11.66 10.80 6.20
CA ARG A 179 12.78 9.87 6.44
C ARG A 179 12.70 8.72 5.46
N VAL A 180 13.85 8.31 4.94
CA VAL A 180 13.95 7.18 3.99
C VAL A 180 14.88 6.12 4.56
N ILE A 181 14.37 4.91 4.75
CA ILE A 181 15.16 3.75 5.17
C ILE A 181 15.62 2.99 3.94
N ILE A 182 16.90 2.64 3.88
CA ILE A 182 17.54 1.96 2.75
C ILE A 182 18.10 0.60 3.18
N ARG A 183 17.96 -0.37 2.29
CA ARG A 183 18.71 -1.63 2.27
C ARG A 183 19.24 -1.85 0.85
N LEU A 184 20.55 -1.86 0.69
CA LEU A 184 21.24 -2.00 -0.58
C LEU A 184 21.99 -3.33 -0.65
N PHE A 185 21.97 -3.95 -1.81
CA PHE A 185 22.79 -5.10 -2.16
C PHE A 185 23.66 -4.73 -3.35
N LYS A 186 24.98 -4.80 -3.19
CA LYS A 186 25.94 -4.66 -4.30
C LYS A 186 26.43 -6.05 -4.66
N HIS A 187 26.38 -6.39 -5.94
CA HIS A 187 26.86 -7.66 -6.47
C HIS A 187 27.89 -7.41 -7.56
N LEU A 188 29.03 -8.09 -7.47
CA LEU A 188 29.94 -8.26 -8.60
C LEU A 188 29.49 -9.49 -9.41
N SER A 189 29.65 -9.45 -10.73
CA SER A 189 29.11 -10.48 -11.61
C SER A 189 30.00 -10.74 -12.82
N ASN A 190 30.14 -12.02 -13.19
CA ASN A 190 30.72 -12.44 -14.46
C ASN A 190 29.68 -13.02 -15.44
N LYS A 191 28.38 -12.93 -15.09
CA LYS A 191 27.28 -13.44 -15.90
C LYS A 191 26.64 -12.31 -16.71
N SER A 192 26.59 -12.46 -18.03
CA SER A 192 26.09 -11.43 -18.94
C SER A 192 24.61 -11.06 -18.71
N ASN A 193 23.79 -12.03 -18.30
CA ASN A 193 22.38 -11.82 -17.93
C ASN A 193 22.19 -11.16 -16.56
N PHE A 194 23.26 -10.93 -15.80
CA PHE A 194 23.26 -10.26 -14.50
C PHE A 194 24.27 -9.12 -14.48
N TYR A 195 24.30 -8.31 -15.55
CA TYR A 195 25.11 -7.10 -15.66
C TYR A 195 26.62 -7.33 -15.41
N GLY A 196 27.09 -8.55 -15.66
CA GLY A 196 28.48 -8.96 -15.59
C GLY A 196 29.09 -9.20 -16.96
N ASN A 197 30.33 -9.65 -16.96
CA ASN A 197 31.03 -10.07 -18.17
C ASN A 197 31.87 -11.31 -17.89
N SER A 198 31.82 -12.29 -18.79
CA SER A 198 32.52 -13.57 -18.62
C SER A 198 34.05 -13.45 -18.66
N THR A 199 34.58 -12.30 -19.08
CA THR A 199 36.02 -12.02 -18.97
C THR A 199 36.48 -11.81 -17.52
N TRP A 200 35.57 -11.55 -16.58
CA TRP A 200 35.91 -11.55 -15.15
C TRP A 200 36.06 -12.98 -14.64
N THR A 201 37.29 -13.33 -14.25
CA THR A 201 37.61 -14.64 -13.66
C THR A 201 37.93 -14.55 -12.17
N PHE A 202 38.14 -13.33 -11.66
CA PHE A 202 38.23 -13.04 -10.23
C PHE A 202 37.58 -11.69 -9.96
N LEU A 203 36.74 -11.64 -8.93
CA LEU A 203 36.08 -10.44 -8.42
C LEU A 203 35.94 -10.62 -6.89
N ASN A 204 36.48 -9.67 -6.12
CA ASN A 204 36.42 -9.71 -4.65
C ASN A 204 36.27 -8.30 -4.08
N ILE A 205 35.40 -8.18 -3.09
CA ILE A 205 35.19 -6.96 -2.31
C ILE A 205 35.97 -7.05 -1.00
N SER A 206 36.58 -5.93 -0.61
CA SER A 206 37.34 -5.76 0.63
C SER A 206 37.26 -4.32 1.13
N ASN A 207 37.81 -4.05 2.32
CA ASN A 207 37.91 -2.70 2.90
C ASN A 207 36.59 -1.93 2.92
N VAL A 208 35.51 -2.62 3.28
CA VAL A 208 34.18 -2.02 3.33
C VAL A 208 34.09 -1.07 4.53
N SER A 209 33.68 0.16 4.26
CA SER A 209 33.41 1.17 5.27
C SER A 209 32.13 1.92 4.93
N ALA A 210 31.27 2.12 5.92
CA ALA A 210 30.06 2.91 5.77
C ALA A 210 30.03 4.00 6.86
N ASN A 211 29.49 5.17 6.53
CA ASN A 211 29.33 6.25 7.50
C ASN A 211 28.12 6.04 8.44
N GLN A 212 27.23 5.12 8.08
CA GLN A 212 26.06 4.72 8.86
C GLN A 212 25.54 3.35 8.40
N GLY A 213 24.60 2.79 9.16
CA GLY A 213 24.09 1.44 8.93
C GLY A 213 25.13 0.37 9.19
N ASN A 214 24.86 -0.85 8.73
CA ASN A 214 25.72 -2.01 8.90
C ASN A 214 26.02 -2.64 7.55
N THR A 215 27.19 -3.25 7.42
CA THR A 215 27.61 -3.96 6.21
C THR A 215 27.88 -5.43 6.48
N SER A 216 27.60 -6.28 5.49
CA SER A 216 27.93 -7.70 5.52
C SER A 216 28.46 -8.13 4.16
N LEU A 217 29.56 -8.87 4.15
CA LEU A 217 30.14 -9.46 2.95
C LEU A 217 29.66 -10.91 2.80
N TYR A 218 29.39 -11.31 1.57
CA TYR A 218 28.99 -12.68 1.25
C TYR A 218 29.32 -13.02 -0.21
N ASN A 219 29.19 -14.31 -0.53
CA ASN A 219 29.33 -14.83 -1.89
C ASN A 219 27.93 -14.95 -2.50
N SER A 220 27.68 -14.25 -3.60
CA SER A 220 26.42 -14.36 -4.33
C SER A 220 26.47 -15.44 -5.41
N HIS A 221 25.31 -15.77 -5.95
CA HIS A 221 25.19 -16.68 -7.08
C HIS A 221 25.44 -15.98 -8.44
N TYR A 222 25.76 -14.68 -8.45
CA TYR A 222 25.96 -13.90 -9.68
C TYR A 222 27.39 -13.97 -10.23
N PHE A 223 28.33 -14.46 -9.42
CA PHE A 223 29.70 -14.75 -9.82
C PHE A 223 30.00 -16.24 -9.60
N THR A 224 30.70 -16.86 -10.54
CA THR A 224 31.15 -18.26 -10.39
C THR A 224 32.54 -18.28 -9.78
N GLY A 225 32.62 -18.34 -8.45
CA GLY A 225 33.85 -18.44 -7.67
C GLY A 225 33.57 -18.41 -6.16
N THR A 226 34.62 -18.55 -5.35
CA THR A 226 34.56 -18.45 -3.88
C THR A 226 35.32 -17.21 -3.43
N ALA A 227 34.64 -16.06 -3.45
CA ALA A 227 35.17 -14.78 -2.99
C ALA A 227 34.01 -13.91 -2.48
N ASN A 228 34.31 -12.93 -1.61
CA ASN A 228 33.35 -11.95 -1.12
C ASN A 228 32.92 -11.03 -2.27
N ASP A 229 32.08 -11.51 -3.18
CA ASP A 229 31.67 -10.80 -4.38
C ASP A 229 30.48 -9.86 -4.16
N SER A 230 29.92 -9.83 -2.95
CA SER A 230 28.73 -9.05 -2.65
C SER A 230 28.78 -8.38 -1.27
N ILE A 231 28.16 -7.20 -1.20
CA ILE A 231 27.91 -6.45 0.03
C ILE A 231 26.41 -6.31 0.23
N GLU A 232 25.95 -6.53 1.45
CA GLU A 232 24.68 -6.02 1.94
C GLU A 232 24.96 -4.80 2.82
N TRP A 233 24.24 -3.71 2.59
CA TRP A 233 24.29 -2.48 3.40
C TRP A 233 22.88 -2.13 3.86
N TYR A 234 22.64 -2.24 5.17
CA TYR A 234 21.29 -2.22 5.74
C TYR A 234 21.20 -1.32 6.98
N ASN A 235 19.96 -1.03 7.40
CA ASN A 235 19.65 -0.07 8.47
C ASN A 235 20.25 1.33 8.19
N VAL A 236 20.21 1.76 6.94
CA VAL A 236 20.65 3.10 6.51
C VAL A 236 19.45 4.03 6.59
N GLU A 237 19.57 5.13 7.33
CA GLU A 237 18.52 6.14 7.47
C GLU A 237 18.97 7.45 6.82
N LEU A 238 18.23 7.86 5.79
CA LEU A 238 18.42 9.15 5.14
C LEU A 238 17.42 10.16 5.72
N ASN A 239 17.93 11.33 6.12
CA ASN A 239 17.12 12.41 6.68
C ASN A 239 17.70 13.79 6.29
N SER A 240 17.27 14.87 6.95
CA SER A 240 17.69 16.25 6.63
C SER A 240 19.15 16.54 6.91
N THR A 241 19.79 15.73 7.75
CA THR A 241 21.18 15.95 8.19
C THR A 241 22.10 14.79 7.81
N HIS A 242 21.56 13.64 7.42
CA HIS A 242 22.33 12.43 7.15
C HIS A 242 22.05 11.87 5.75
N ASN A 243 23.13 11.73 4.98
CA ASN A 243 23.20 10.93 3.75
C ASN A 243 23.97 9.64 4.03
N GLY A 244 23.77 8.63 3.20
CA GLY A 244 24.52 7.39 3.25
C GLY A 244 25.76 7.46 2.36
N SER A 245 26.87 6.93 2.84
CA SER A 245 28.09 6.68 2.07
C SER A 245 28.64 5.29 2.39
N LEU A 246 28.95 4.53 1.33
CA LEU A 246 29.54 3.21 1.37
C LEU A 246 30.78 3.22 0.47
N ASN A 247 31.94 2.91 1.04
CA ASN A 247 33.20 2.81 0.32
C ASN A 247 33.74 1.39 0.44
N PHE A 248 34.29 0.86 -0.65
CA PHE A 248 34.90 -0.47 -0.66
C PHE A 248 35.94 -0.58 -1.77
N THR A 249 36.85 -1.55 -1.65
CA THR A 249 37.84 -1.88 -2.67
C THR A 249 37.41 -3.12 -3.43
N VAL A 250 37.42 -3.05 -4.76
CA VAL A 250 37.28 -4.21 -5.64
C VAL A 250 38.67 -4.67 -6.09
N SER A 251 38.95 -5.96 -5.90
CA SER A 251 40.08 -6.66 -6.52
C SER A 251 39.56 -7.55 -7.63
N ALA A 252 40.16 -7.48 -8.82
CA ALA A 252 39.67 -8.21 -9.97
C ALA A 252 40.78 -8.74 -10.90
N TYR A 253 40.43 -9.74 -11.69
CA TYR A 253 41.21 -10.23 -12.82
C TYR A 253 40.30 -10.35 -14.05
N ASN A 254 40.67 -9.66 -15.13
CA ASN A 254 39.94 -9.66 -16.39
C ASN A 254 40.76 -10.33 -17.51
N THR A 255 40.21 -11.31 -18.22
CA THR A 255 40.87 -12.07 -19.29
C THR A 255 40.65 -11.49 -20.70
N TYR A 256 40.16 -10.24 -20.82
CA TYR A 256 39.92 -9.62 -22.12
C TYR A 256 41.21 -9.57 -22.97
N THR A 257 41.12 -9.98 -24.23
CA THR A 257 42.27 -10.11 -25.14
C THR A 257 42.29 -9.06 -26.26
N GLY A 258 41.29 -8.18 -26.33
CA GLY A 258 41.23 -7.15 -27.36
C GLY A 258 42.31 -6.09 -27.22
N ARG A 259 42.76 -5.54 -28.35
CA ARG A 259 43.85 -4.55 -28.39
C ARG A 259 43.43 -3.14 -27.93
N GLY A 260 42.13 -2.85 -27.90
CA GLY A 260 41.58 -1.54 -27.53
C GLY A 260 40.89 -1.54 -26.17
N ALA A 261 40.65 -0.36 -25.62
CA ALA A 261 39.78 -0.23 -24.45
C ALA A 261 38.33 -0.53 -24.86
N THR A 262 37.64 -1.32 -24.04
CA THR A 262 36.20 -1.58 -24.18
C THR A 262 35.51 -1.42 -22.84
N LYS A 263 34.21 -1.10 -22.88
CA LYS A 263 33.39 -1.06 -21.67
C LYS A 263 33.07 -2.49 -21.25
N VAL A 264 33.39 -2.81 -19.99
CA VAL A 264 33.10 -4.11 -19.38
C VAL A 264 32.31 -3.88 -18.10
N ASN A 265 31.09 -4.40 -18.04
CA ASN A 265 30.29 -4.36 -16.81
C ASN A 265 30.83 -5.39 -15.82
N TYR A 266 30.82 -5.06 -14.54
CA TYR A 266 31.40 -5.89 -13.49
C TYR A 266 30.41 -6.22 -12.35
N GLY A 267 29.15 -5.82 -12.48
CA GLY A 267 28.16 -5.98 -11.42
C GLY A 267 26.97 -5.03 -11.51
N PHE A 268 26.13 -5.06 -10.47
CA PHE A 268 24.96 -4.20 -10.30
C PHE A 268 24.68 -3.96 -8.81
N ALA A 269 23.74 -3.05 -8.51
CA ALA A 269 23.20 -2.86 -7.18
C ALA A 269 21.67 -2.96 -7.19
N ALA A 270 21.10 -3.56 -6.16
CA ALA A 270 19.66 -3.54 -5.88
C ALA A 270 19.42 -2.69 -4.63
N VAL A 271 18.54 -1.71 -4.73
CA VAL A 271 18.26 -0.77 -3.63
C VAL A 271 16.79 -0.87 -3.25
N ASN A 272 16.54 -1.32 -2.03
CA ASN A 272 15.24 -1.27 -1.40
C ASN A 272 15.16 -0.01 -0.55
N PHE A 273 14.07 0.74 -0.69
CA PHE A 273 13.82 1.92 0.11
C PHE A 273 12.39 1.95 0.63
N TYR A 274 12.22 2.56 1.79
CA TYR A 274 10.92 2.75 2.44
C TYR A 274 10.85 4.17 3.02
N TYR A 275 9.70 4.82 2.87
CA TYR A 275 9.39 6.06 3.54
C TYR A 275 7.88 6.19 3.81
N GLY A 276 7.53 7.08 4.75
CA GLY A 276 6.15 7.40 5.08
C GLY A 276 5.56 8.46 4.16
N GLY A 277 4.28 8.29 3.81
CA GLY A 277 3.53 9.19 2.92
C GLY A 277 3.47 8.69 1.48
N THR A 278 2.67 9.36 0.65
CA THR A 278 2.39 8.99 -0.74
C THR A 278 2.61 10.19 -1.67
N THR A 279 2.87 9.91 -2.95
CA THR A 279 3.21 10.90 -3.97
C THR A 279 2.17 11.00 -5.09
N GLY A 280 1.36 9.95 -5.26
CA GLY A 280 0.27 9.88 -6.23
C GLY A 280 -1.03 10.53 -5.77
N ALA A 281 -1.04 11.22 -4.62
CA ALA A 281 -2.18 11.98 -4.08
C ALA A 281 -3.50 11.20 -3.95
N THR A 282 -3.44 9.86 -4.00
CA THR A 282 -4.59 9.00 -3.73
C THR A 282 -4.82 8.92 -2.22
N VAL A 283 -6.08 9.07 -1.81
CA VAL A 283 -6.47 9.12 -0.40
C VAL A 283 -7.70 8.23 -0.17
N VAL A 284 -7.73 7.54 0.96
CA VAL A 284 -8.93 6.86 1.46
C VAL A 284 -9.73 7.89 2.24
N GLU A 285 -10.91 8.25 1.75
CA GLU A 285 -11.74 9.32 2.33
C GLU A 285 -12.83 8.82 3.26
N GLY A 286 -13.17 7.53 3.19
CA GLY A 286 -14.19 6.96 4.06
C GLY A 286 -14.25 5.45 3.98
N VAL A 287 -14.72 4.85 5.06
CA VAL A 287 -14.92 3.42 5.17
C VAL A 287 -16.25 3.17 5.86
N TYR A 288 -17.02 2.24 5.32
CA TYR A 288 -18.26 1.72 5.90
C TYR A 288 -18.19 0.20 5.89
N ALA A 289 -18.68 -0.44 6.94
CA ALA A 289 -18.79 -1.89 7.01
C ALA A 289 -19.86 -2.28 8.04
N ILE A 290 -20.50 -3.42 7.81
CA ILE A 290 -21.48 -4.01 8.72
C ILE A 290 -20.82 -5.20 9.42
N GLY A 291 -20.66 -5.12 10.74
CA GLY A 291 -20.29 -6.28 11.55
C GLY A 291 -21.48 -7.20 11.88
N ASP A 292 -21.24 -8.24 12.67
CA ASP A 292 -22.31 -9.11 13.18
C ASP A 292 -23.17 -8.40 14.25
N SER A 293 -24.42 -8.10 13.91
CA SER A 293 -25.39 -7.46 14.79
C SER A 293 -26.79 -8.06 14.61
N GLY A 294 -27.62 -7.90 15.62
CA GLY A 294 -29.04 -8.23 15.54
C GLY A 294 -29.88 -7.01 15.84
N VAL A 295 -30.81 -6.68 14.94
CA VAL A 295 -31.88 -5.71 15.19
C VAL A 295 -33.19 -6.46 15.32
N SER A 296 -33.97 -6.15 16.35
CA SER A 296 -35.33 -6.64 16.49
C SER A 296 -36.26 -5.50 16.85
N VAL A 297 -37.42 -5.46 16.22
CA VAL A 297 -38.47 -4.48 16.53
C VAL A 297 -39.63 -5.24 17.14
N CYS A 298 -40.11 -4.82 18.31
CA CYS A 298 -41.35 -5.30 18.87
C CYS A 298 -42.42 -4.23 18.69
N LYS A 299 -43.62 -4.67 18.30
CA LYS A 299 -44.80 -3.83 18.17
C LYS A 299 -45.89 -4.37 19.09
N LYS A 300 -46.49 -3.48 19.87
CA LYS A 300 -47.61 -3.77 20.76
C LYS A 300 -48.77 -2.83 20.44
N GLY A 301 -49.98 -3.38 20.37
CA GLY A 301 -51.21 -2.62 20.16
C GLY A 301 -52.17 -3.31 19.18
N PRO A 302 -53.25 -2.61 18.75
CA PRO A 302 -53.59 -1.27 19.20
C PRO A 302 -54.09 -1.28 20.65
N ASP A 303 -53.64 -0.33 21.46
CA ASP A 303 -54.16 -0.05 22.80
C ASP A 303 -55.18 1.12 22.73
N MET A 304 -56.09 1.18 23.71
CA MET A 304 -57.13 2.21 23.76
C MET A 304 -56.53 3.58 24.08
N ASN A 305 -56.78 4.56 23.22
CA ASN A 305 -56.52 5.96 23.50
C ASN A 305 -57.58 6.47 24.49
N THR A 306 -57.19 6.70 25.75
CA THR A 306 -58.12 7.10 26.81
C THR A 306 -58.78 8.47 26.58
N THR A 307 -58.24 9.29 25.66
CA THR A 307 -58.81 10.59 25.31
C THR A 307 -59.91 10.48 24.25
N THR A 308 -59.77 9.55 23.29
CA THR A 308 -60.74 9.39 22.19
C THR A 308 -61.67 8.18 22.37
N GLY A 309 -61.32 7.24 23.26
CA GLY A 309 -62.04 5.97 23.44
C GLY A 309 -61.80 4.93 22.34
N GLU A 310 -60.92 5.22 21.38
CA GLU A 310 -60.64 4.36 20.23
C GLU A 310 -59.32 3.59 20.39
N TYR A 311 -59.25 2.37 19.84
CA TYR A 311 -58.03 1.56 19.83
C TYR A 311 -57.09 2.04 18.71
N THR A 312 -56.31 3.08 19.00
CA THR A 312 -55.43 3.74 18.02
C THR A 312 -53.97 3.84 18.44
N LEU A 313 -53.62 3.49 19.68
CA LEU A 313 -52.24 3.61 20.17
C LEU A 313 -51.41 2.38 19.82
N TRP A 314 -50.28 2.59 19.18
CA TRP A 314 -49.29 1.55 18.91
C TRP A 314 -47.99 1.94 19.61
N TYR A 315 -47.39 0.97 20.30
CA TYR A 315 -46.11 1.11 20.97
C TYR A 315 -45.08 0.27 20.21
N GLU A 316 -43.95 0.89 19.90
CA GLU A 316 -42.89 0.26 19.14
C GLU A 316 -41.60 0.43 19.94
N ASN A 317 -40.84 -0.65 20.07
CA ASN A 317 -39.49 -0.55 20.59
C ASN A 317 -38.54 -1.32 19.68
N THR A 318 -37.31 -0.84 19.62
CA THR A 318 -36.24 -1.47 18.84
C THR A 318 -35.12 -1.86 19.78
N THR A 319 -34.64 -3.08 19.62
CA THR A 319 -33.46 -3.59 20.30
C THR A 319 -32.36 -3.77 19.27
N PHE A 320 -31.19 -3.24 19.58
CA PHE A 320 -29.95 -3.55 18.88
C PHE A 320 -29.07 -4.40 19.79
N LYS A 321 -28.60 -5.54 19.30
CA LYS A 321 -27.63 -6.41 19.98
C LYS A 321 -26.36 -6.51 19.17
N ASN A 322 -25.23 -6.19 19.81
CA ASN A 322 -23.92 -6.53 19.28
C ASN A 322 -23.71 -8.05 19.41
N LYS A 323 -23.69 -8.76 18.28
CA LYS A 323 -23.48 -10.22 18.25
C LYS A 323 -22.02 -10.59 17.94
N GLY A 324 -21.22 -9.63 17.52
CA GLY A 324 -19.82 -9.83 17.23
C GLY A 324 -18.99 -10.13 18.47
N ASN A 325 -17.84 -10.76 18.28
CA ASN A 325 -16.92 -11.10 19.36
C ASN A 325 -15.86 -10.02 19.59
N ASN A 326 -15.55 -9.20 18.58
CA ASN A 326 -14.43 -8.25 18.62
C ASN A 326 -14.80 -6.79 18.33
N TYR A 327 -16.05 -6.48 17.96
CA TYR A 327 -16.45 -5.11 17.56
C TYR A 327 -17.10 -4.34 18.69
N TYR A 328 -16.93 -3.03 18.65
CA TYR A 328 -17.83 -2.10 19.31
C TYR A 328 -18.71 -1.43 18.25
N TYR A 329 -20.00 -1.28 18.53
CA TYR A 329 -20.89 -0.44 17.71
C TYR A 329 -21.05 0.93 18.34
N ASN A 330 -21.04 1.97 17.52
CA ASN A 330 -21.53 3.29 17.92
C ASN A 330 -22.90 3.50 17.27
N ILE A 331 -23.97 3.41 18.05
CA ILE A 331 -25.31 3.71 17.59
C ILE A 331 -25.49 5.24 17.67
N SER A 332 -25.32 5.91 16.55
CA SER A 332 -25.46 7.37 16.46
C SER A 332 -26.88 7.82 16.18
N GLU A 333 -27.64 7.02 15.42
CA GLU A 333 -29.00 7.33 15.00
C GLU A 333 -29.82 6.06 14.80
N VAL A 334 -31.07 6.08 15.24
CA VAL A 334 -32.07 5.04 15.01
C VAL A 334 -33.34 5.72 14.51
N ASN A 335 -33.80 5.31 13.32
CA ASN A 335 -35.06 5.77 12.74
C ASN A 335 -36.05 4.62 12.74
N ILE A 336 -37.24 4.85 13.29
CA ILE A 336 -38.35 3.91 13.33
C ILE A 336 -39.53 4.60 12.66
N TRP A 337 -40.19 3.93 11.72
CA TRP A 337 -41.38 4.45 11.07
C TRP A 337 -42.33 3.35 10.65
N ALA A 338 -43.61 3.69 10.49
CA ALA A 338 -44.63 2.79 10.00
C ALA A 338 -45.10 3.17 8.61
N VAL A 339 -45.32 2.18 7.76
CA VAL A 339 -45.92 2.35 6.43
C VAL A 339 -47.28 1.66 6.35
N ASN A 340 -48.19 2.24 5.58
CA ASN A 340 -49.51 1.73 5.32
C ASN A 340 -49.45 0.64 4.24
N GLY A 341 -49.86 -0.57 4.60
CA GLY A 341 -50.04 -1.66 3.65
C GLY A 341 -50.32 -3.00 4.33
N SER A 342 -50.98 -3.89 3.60
CA SER A 342 -51.47 -5.18 4.12
C SER A 342 -50.50 -6.35 3.92
N ASN A 343 -49.49 -6.21 3.05
CA ASN A 343 -48.51 -7.26 2.79
C ASN A 343 -47.06 -6.75 2.87
N PRO A 344 -46.33 -7.02 3.98
CA PRO A 344 -44.98 -6.52 4.20
C PRO A 344 -43.94 -7.05 3.20
N THR A 345 -44.20 -8.17 2.50
CA THR A 345 -43.22 -8.74 1.55
C THR A 345 -43.23 -8.08 0.18
N SER A 346 -44.24 -7.25 -0.12
CA SER A 346 -44.40 -6.55 -1.41
C SER A 346 -44.39 -5.03 -1.29
N LEU A 347 -44.20 -4.50 -0.08
CA LEU A 347 -44.17 -3.07 0.21
C LEU A 347 -42.72 -2.58 0.16
N ASP A 348 -42.50 -1.44 -0.47
CA ASP A 348 -41.26 -0.67 -0.31
C ASP A 348 -41.39 0.19 0.96
N PRO A 349 -40.71 -0.15 2.07
CA PRO A 349 -40.83 0.59 3.31
C PRO A 349 -40.20 1.99 3.24
N PHE A 350 -39.47 2.31 2.16
CA PHE A 350 -38.86 3.62 1.95
C PHE A 350 -39.69 4.52 1.03
N ASN A 351 -40.84 4.06 0.52
CA ASN A 351 -41.73 4.89 -0.29
C ASN A 351 -42.47 5.92 0.59
N PRO A 352 -42.20 7.23 0.43
CA PRO A 352 -42.78 8.26 1.31
C PRO A 352 -44.30 8.36 1.23
N SER A 353 -44.93 7.94 0.13
CA SER A 353 -46.39 7.98 -0.02
C SER A 353 -47.10 6.94 0.83
N LEU A 354 -46.37 5.94 1.32
CA LEU A 354 -46.89 4.91 2.21
C LEU A 354 -46.67 5.25 3.69
N LEU A 355 -45.89 6.27 4.02
CA LEU A 355 -45.59 6.64 5.40
C LEU A 355 -46.87 7.02 6.17
N ILE A 356 -47.10 6.40 7.32
CA ILE A 356 -48.20 6.78 8.20
C ILE A 356 -47.83 8.12 8.86
N SER A 357 -48.69 9.12 8.70
CA SER A 357 -48.47 10.47 9.24
C SER A 357 -48.22 10.40 10.75
N GLY A 358 -47.13 11.04 11.20
CA GLY A 358 -46.73 11.09 12.61
C GLY A 358 -46.04 9.84 13.16
N SER A 359 -45.80 8.80 12.35
CA SER A 359 -45.15 7.55 12.80
C SER A 359 -43.62 7.55 12.75
N ASN A 360 -43.00 8.56 12.12
CA ASN A 360 -41.55 8.61 11.97
C ASN A 360 -40.89 9.20 13.23
N HIS A 361 -40.07 8.39 13.89
CA HIS A 361 -39.35 8.73 15.11
C HIS A 361 -37.85 8.51 14.92
N THR A 362 -37.08 9.53 15.29
CA THR A 362 -35.61 9.50 15.25
C THR A 362 -35.07 9.60 16.67
N GLU A 363 -34.24 8.64 17.07
CA GLU A 363 -33.46 8.69 18.31
C GLU A 363 -31.97 8.83 17.98
N THR A 364 -31.23 9.64 18.75
CA THR A 364 -29.77 9.81 18.63
C THR A 364 -29.07 9.32 19.90
N PRO A 365 -29.06 8.00 20.16
CA PRO A 365 -28.64 7.46 21.45
C PRO A 365 -27.16 7.70 21.75
N ASN A 366 -26.31 7.86 20.73
CA ASN A 366 -24.85 7.99 20.86
C ASN A 366 -24.25 6.91 21.78
N ALA A 367 -24.78 5.68 21.66
CA ALA A 367 -24.45 4.57 22.54
C ALA A 367 -23.33 3.71 21.95
N ILE A 368 -22.29 3.47 22.75
CA ILE A 368 -21.22 2.54 22.40
C ILE A 368 -21.56 1.18 23.01
N LEU A 369 -21.63 0.14 22.17
CA LEU A 369 -21.94 -1.23 22.58
C LEU A 369 -20.76 -2.16 22.36
N SER A 370 -20.26 -2.74 23.45
CA SER A 370 -19.23 -3.78 23.45
C SER A 370 -19.77 -5.09 22.87
N PRO A 371 -18.89 -6.06 22.53
CA PRO A 371 -19.30 -7.42 22.18
C PRO A 371 -20.32 -7.99 23.17
N GLY A 372 -21.48 -8.43 22.69
CA GLY A 372 -22.56 -8.98 23.51
C GLY A 372 -23.54 -7.97 24.11
N ASP A 373 -23.21 -6.67 24.11
CA ASP A 373 -24.07 -5.62 24.68
C ASP A 373 -25.35 -5.42 23.88
N ILE A 374 -26.37 -4.89 24.57
CA ILE A 374 -27.71 -4.65 24.04
C ILE A 374 -28.11 -3.20 24.32
N TRP A 375 -28.62 -2.53 23.29
CA TRP A 375 -29.32 -1.25 23.40
C TRP A 375 -30.80 -1.43 23.10
N ASN A 376 -31.66 -0.66 23.78
CA ASN A 376 -33.09 -0.61 23.53
C ASN A 376 -33.52 0.85 23.35
N SER A 377 -34.42 1.09 22.39
CA SER A 377 -35.07 2.38 22.20
C SER A 377 -36.03 2.69 23.34
N SER A 378 -36.42 3.97 23.44
CA SER A 378 -37.60 4.31 24.21
C SER A 378 -38.87 3.75 23.53
N THR A 379 -39.98 3.68 24.28
CA THR A 379 -41.27 3.11 23.84
C THR A 379 -42.31 4.21 23.63
#